data_AF-A0A0E0CKP1-F1
#
_entry.id   AF-A0A0E0CKP1-F1
#
_cell.length_a   1.000
_cell.length_b   1.000
_cell.length_c   1.000
_cell.angle_alpha   90.00
_cell.angle_beta   90.00
_cell.angle_gamma   90.00
#
_symmetry.space_group_name_H-M   'P 1'
#
loop_
_entity.id
_entity.type
_entity.pdbx_description
1 polymer ?
#
loop_
_entity_poly.entity_id
_entity_poly.type
_entity_poly.pdbx_seq_one_letter_code
_entity_poly.pdbx_strand_id
1 'polypeptide(L)'
;MSRILLPIYTVGPLPQLTAASHVVASGADPPDTPALSAASLCPEDGGCLEWLGRKRLCSVLYVNFGSIVYLTSTQLVELAWGLADNGHDFLWVIRDNQAKVTGGGGPTGMLPAEFVEKTKGKGYLTSWCPQEAVLRHDAIGAFLTHCGWNLVLEGISNGVPMLCYPMAADQQTNCRYACTEWRVGVEVGDDIEREEVARMVRKVMGEEIKGKEVR
;
A
#
# COMPACT_ATOMS: atom_id res chain seq x y z
N MET A 1 -19.27 30.35 -26.66
CA MET A 1 -19.66 29.48 -25.53
C MET A 1 -18.90 29.94 -24.29
N SER A 2 -19.56 30.58 -23.32
CA SER A 2 -18.93 30.90 -22.03
C SER A 2 -18.81 29.60 -21.22
N ARG A 3 -17.58 29.22 -20.83
CA ARG A 3 -17.37 28.14 -19.87
C ARG A 3 -17.89 28.59 -18.52
N ILE A 4 -19.02 28.05 -18.08
CA ILE A 4 -19.44 28.14 -16.68
C ILE A 4 -18.50 27.21 -15.91
N LEU A 5 -17.51 27.78 -15.24
CA LEU A 5 -16.72 27.04 -14.26
C LEU A 5 -17.46 27.14 -12.94
N LEU A 6 -17.97 26.00 -12.46
CA LEU A 6 -18.51 25.90 -11.11
C LEU A 6 -17.36 26.13 -10.11
N PRO A 7 -17.61 26.77 -8.94
CA PRO A 7 -16.61 26.87 -7.89
C PRO A 7 -16.14 25.47 -7.46
N ILE A 8 -14.82 25.29 -7.38
CA ILE A 8 -14.19 24.03 -6.93
C ILE A 8 -13.64 24.26 -5.52
N TYR A 9 -14.00 23.40 -4.57
CA TYR A 9 -13.52 23.44 -3.19
C TYR A 9 -12.73 22.17 -2.85
N THR A 10 -11.53 22.34 -2.30
CA THR A 10 -10.68 21.24 -1.85
C THR A 10 -10.93 20.96 -0.37
N VAL A 11 -11.74 19.94 -0.07
CA VAL A 11 -12.13 19.55 1.31
C VAL A 11 -11.42 18.28 1.79
N GLY A 12 -10.38 17.83 1.09
CA GLY A 12 -9.66 16.59 1.42
C GLY A 12 -8.43 16.81 2.32
N PRO A 13 -7.85 15.72 2.83
CA PRO A 13 -8.30 14.34 2.63
C PRO A 13 -9.39 13.96 3.67
N LEU A 14 -10.50 13.42 3.17
CA LEU A 14 -11.71 13.15 3.95
C LEU A 14 -11.49 12.18 5.14
N PRO A 15 -10.69 11.10 5.01
CA PRO A 15 -10.42 10.20 6.12
C PRO A 15 -9.83 10.89 7.36
N GLN A 16 -9.01 11.93 7.19
CA GLN A 16 -8.42 12.68 8.29
C GLN A 16 -9.44 13.63 8.93
N LEU A 17 -10.34 14.20 8.13
CA LEU A 17 -11.39 15.08 8.64
C LEU A 17 -12.40 14.31 9.50
N THR A 18 -12.76 13.09 9.12
CA THR A 18 -13.65 12.24 9.93
C THR A 18 -12.98 11.84 11.24
N ALA A 19 -11.71 11.41 11.20
CA ALA A 19 -10.93 11.11 12.40
C ALA A 19 -10.85 12.31 13.36
N ALA A 20 -10.55 13.51 12.85
CA ALA A 20 -10.51 14.73 13.64
C ALA A 20 -11.88 15.12 14.21
N SER A 21 -12.96 14.95 13.44
CA SER A 21 -14.33 15.26 13.89
C SER A 21 -14.79 14.36 15.02
N HIS A 22 -14.40 13.08 15.00
CA HIS A 22 -14.67 12.15 16.10
C HIS A 22 -13.95 12.54 17.39
N VAL A 23 -12.70 13.00 17.32
CA VAL A 23 -11.93 13.49 18.49
C VAL A 23 -12.57 14.75 19.09
N VAL A 24 -12.99 15.69 18.24
CA VAL A 24 -13.64 16.94 18.69
C VAL A 24 -15.02 16.67 19.33
N ALA A 25 -15.76 15.68 18.83
CA ALA A 25 -17.07 15.33 19.36
C ALA A 25 -17.02 14.49 20.65
N SER A 26 -15.95 13.71 20.89
CA SER A 26 -15.86 12.80 22.04
C SER A 26 -15.17 13.41 23.27
N GLY A 27 -14.38 14.48 23.12
CA GLY A 27 -13.60 15.06 24.21
C GLY A 27 -12.59 14.09 24.84
N ALA A 28 -12.31 12.97 24.16
CA ALA A 28 -11.44 11.89 24.59
C ALA A 28 -10.27 11.76 23.61
N ASP A 29 -9.18 11.13 24.06
CA ASP A 29 -8.12 10.67 23.17
C ASP A 29 -8.74 9.85 22.02
N PRO A 30 -8.18 9.92 20.79
CA PRO A 30 -8.70 9.17 19.65
C PRO A 30 -8.83 7.69 20.05
N PRO A 31 -10.00 7.06 19.83
CA PRO A 31 -10.12 5.64 20.10
C PRO A 31 -9.06 4.87 19.31
N ASP A 32 -8.43 3.88 19.95
CA ASP A 32 -7.50 2.94 19.30
C ASP A 32 -8.13 2.19 18.10
N THR A 33 -9.44 2.31 17.95
CA THR A 33 -10.21 1.90 16.78
C THR A 33 -10.49 3.09 15.86
N PRO A 34 -9.93 3.12 14.64
CA PRO A 34 -10.28 4.13 13.66
C PRO A 34 -11.79 4.08 13.38
N ALA A 35 -12.48 5.21 13.51
CA ALA A 35 -13.92 5.35 13.27
C ALA A 35 -14.36 4.98 11.82
N LEU A 36 -13.40 4.71 10.93
CA LEU A 36 -13.60 4.32 9.54
C LEU A 36 -13.78 2.81 9.30
N SER A 37 -13.76 1.97 10.34
CA SER A 37 -14.12 0.54 10.22
C SER A 37 -15.49 0.34 9.53
N ALA A 38 -16.40 1.32 9.63
CA ALA A 38 -17.70 1.31 8.95
C ALA A 38 -17.66 1.43 7.42
N ALA A 39 -16.51 1.79 6.82
CA ALA A 39 -16.34 1.93 5.36
C ALA A 39 -15.57 0.76 4.72
N SER A 40 -15.16 -0.23 5.51
CA SER A 40 -14.43 -1.39 4.99
C SER A 40 -15.32 -2.24 4.10
N LEU A 41 -14.80 -2.65 2.94
CA LEU A 41 -15.55 -3.45 1.98
C LEU A 41 -15.62 -4.94 2.36
N CYS A 42 -14.71 -5.40 3.22
CA CYS A 42 -14.58 -6.80 3.62
C CYS A 42 -14.10 -6.89 5.09
N PRO A 43 -14.31 -8.04 5.75
CA PRO A 43 -13.75 -8.28 7.08
C PRO A 43 -12.23 -8.09 7.10
N GLU A 44 -11.75 -7.33 8.08
CA GLU A 44 -10.33 -6.99 8.25
C GLU A 44 -9.59 -8.04 9.08
N ASP A 45 -8.40 -8.43 8.65
CA ASP A 45 -7.48 -9.23 9.45
C ASP A 45 -6.66 -8.34 10.38
N GLY A 46 -7.07 -8.26 11.64
CA GLY A 46 -6.34 -7.53 12.68
C GLY A 46 -5.01 -8.17 13.09
N GLY A 47 -4.77 -9.44 12.78
CA GLY A 47 -3.53 -10.16 13.12
C GLY A 47 -2.29 -9.53 12.48
N CYS A 48 -2.46 -8.81 11.36
CA CYS A 48 -1.38 -8.10 10.71
C CYS A 48 -0.78 -6.98 11.58
N LEU A 49 -1.58 -6.30 12.41
CA LEU A 49 -1.09 -5.26 13.33
C LEU A 49 -0.23 -5.86 14.44
N GLU A 50 -0.63 -7.01 14.97
CA GLU A 50 0.14 -7.74 15.97
C GLU A 50 1.48 -8.24 15.40
N TRP A 51 1.49 -8.62 14.11
CA TRP A 51 2.72 -8.98 13.42
C TRP A 51 3.63 -7.76 13.20
N LEU A 52 3.07 -6.61 12.81
CA LEU A 52 3.80 -5.35 12.65
C LEU A 52 4.40 -4.86 13.98
N GLY A 53 3.70 -5.02 15.10
CA GLY A 53 4.17 -4.62 16.43
C GLY A 53 5.44 -5.34 16.90
N ARG A 54 5.87 -6.40 16.21
CA ARG A 54 7.11 -7.15 16.47
C ARG A 54 8.27 -6.75 15.56
N LYS A 55 8.06 -5.82 14.64
CA LYS A 55 9.04 -5.40 13.63
C LYS A 55 9.78 -4.15 14.08
N ARG A 56 10.92 -3.87 13.43
CA ARG A 56 11.68 -2.64 13.69
C ARG A 56 11.00 -1.45 13.01
N LEU A 57 11.33 -0.25 13.46
CA LEU A 57 10.89 1.00 12.85
C LEU A 57 11.30 1.05 11.37
N CYS A 58 10.39 1.49 10.51
CA CYS A 58 10.56 1.65 9.07
C CYS A 58 11.18 0.42 8.36
N SER A 59 10.90 -0.80 8.84
CA SER A 59 11.53 -2.03 8.32
C SER A 59 10.63 -2.87 7.42
N VAL A 60 9.34 -2.54 7.31
CA VAL A 60 8.34 -3.33 6.57
C VAL A 60 7.87 -2.58 5.33
N LEU A 61 7.87 -3.26 4.19
CA LEU A 61 7.19 -2.80 2.98
C LEU A 61 5.71 -3.18 3.04
N TYR A 62 4.81 -2.21 2.92
CA TYR A 62 3.40 -2.48 2.69
C TYR A 62 3.13 -2.61 1.18
N VAL A 63 2.37 -3.62 0.77
CA VAL A 63 2.04 -3.88 -0.63
C VAL A 63 0.53 -4.01 -0.78
N ASN A 64 -0.10 -3.11 -1.53
CA ASN A 64 -1.52 -3.16 -1.83
C ASN A 64 -1.89 -2.43 -3.13
N PHE A 65 -2.58 -3.13 -4.03
CA PHE A 65 -3.05 -2.59 -5.31
C PHE A 65 -4.54 -2.23 -5.30
N GLY A 66 -5.16 -2.11 -4.13
CA GLY A 66 -6.56 -1.73 -3.99
C GLY A 66 -7.53 -2.90 -4.21
N SER A 67 -8.79 -2.60 -4.53
CA SER A 67 -9.87 -3.58 -4.65
C SER A 67 -10.34 -3.83 -6.09
N ILE A 68 -9.95 -2.97 -7.04
CA ILE A 68 -10.51 -2.91 -8.39
C ILE A 68 -9.57 -3.51 -9.44
N VAL A 69 -8.26 -3.26 -9.31
CA VAL A 69 -7.27 -3.74 -10.29
C VAL A 69 -6.65 -5.06 -9.84
N TYR A 70 -6.23 -5.86 -10.82
CA TYR A 70 -5.63 -7.18 -10.61
C TYR A 70 -4.33 -7.30 -11.37
N LEU A 71 -3.36 -7.97 -10.76
CA LEU A 71 -2.16 -8.44 -11.46
C LEU A 71 -2.47 -9.70 -12.25
N THR A 72 -1.82 -9.85 -13.41
CA THR A 72 -1.81 -11.14 -14.12
C THR A 72 -1.07 -12.19 -13.30
N SER A 73 -1.30 -13.49 -13.56
CA SER A 73 -0.59 -14.56 -12.86
C SER A 73 0.94 -14.44 -13.00
N THR A 74 1.43 -14.01 -14.17
CA THR A 74 2.86 -13.78 -14.41
C THR A 74 3.38 -12.64 -13.53
N GLN A 75 2.71 -11.48 -13.54
CA GLN A 75 3.11 -10.34 -12.70
C GLN A 75 3.04 -10.65 -11.20
N LEU A 76 2.07 -11.46 -10.78
CA LEU A 76 1.96 -11.91 -9.39
C LEU A 76 3.18 -12.74 -8.99
N VAL A 77 3.63 -13.66 -9.85
CA VAL A 77 4.81 -14.50 -9.62
C VAL A 77 6.09 -13.68 -9.62
N GLU A 78 6.25 -12.75 -10.56
CA GLU A 78 7.40 -11.83 -10.59
C GLU A 78 7.44 -10.95 -9.35
N LEU A 79 6.31 -10.36 -8.95
CA LEU A 79 6.20 -9.60 -7.72
C LEU A 79 6.57 -10.45 -6.50
N ALA A 80 6.06 -11.68 -6.41
CA ALA A 80 6.35 -12.58 -5.32
C ALA A 80 7.87 -12.86 -5.22
N TRP A 81 8.53 -13.20 -6.33
CA TRP A 81 9.97 -13.44 -6.30
C TRP A 81 10.77 -12.16 -5.98
N GLY A 82 10.34 -11.02 -6.51
CA GLY A 82 10.93 -9.72 -6.17
C GLY A 82 10.83 -9.42 -4.68
N LEU A 83 9.67 -9.69 -4.06
CA LEU A 83 9.47 -9.57 -2.62
C LEU A 83 10.28 -10.60 -1.83
N ALA A 84 10.44 -11.84 -2.30
CA ALA A 84 11.28 -12.81 -1.60
C ALA A 84 12.76 -12.40 -1.56
N ASP A 85 13.22 -11.71 -2.60
CA ASP A 85 14.63 -11.36 -2.81
C ASP A 85 14.97 -9.90 -2.43
N ASN A 86 14.01 -9.15 -1.89
CA ASN A 86 14.19 -7.73 -1.57
C ASN A 86 15.03 -7.50 -0.29
N GLY A 87 15.01 -8.43 0.67
CA GLY A 87 15.78 -8.35 1.93
C GLY A 87 15.09 -7.65 3.10
N HIS A 88 13.91 -7.05 2.89
CA HIS A 88 13.05 -6.47 3.93
C HIS A 88 11.81 -7.35 4.17
N ASP A 89 11.25 -7.19 5.37
CA ASP A 89 9.94 -7.78 5.71
C ASP A 89 8.84 -7.09 4.90
N PHE A 90 7.75 -7.79 4.60
CA PHE A 90 6.65 -7.23 3.82
C PHE A 90 5.29 -7.70 4.31
N LEU A 91 4.30 -6.81 4.21
CA LEU A 91 2.88 -7.12 4.39
C LEU A 91 2.20 -6.93 3.05
N TRP A 92 1.68 -8.01 2.48
CA TRP A 92 1.07 -8.00 1.15
C TRP A 92 -0.41 -8.39 1.19
N VAL A 93 -1.23 -7.46 0.72
CA VAL A 93 -2.66 -7.64 0.55
C VAL A 93 -2.94 -8.22 -0.84
N ILE A 94 -3.45 -9.46 -0.87
CA ILE A 94 -3.83 -10.20 -2.09
C ILE A 94 -5.32 -10.47 -2.03
N ARG A 95 -6.10 -9.76 -2.83
CA ARG A 95 -7.56 -9.79 -2.76
C ARG A 95 -8.13 -11.14 -3.24
N ASP A 96 -9.21 -11.60 -2.60
CA ASP A 96 -9.84 -12.89 -2.94
C ASP A 96 -10.47 -12.91 -4.33
N ASN A 97 -10.95 -11.77 -4.83
CA ASN A 97 -11.41 -11.62 -6.21
C ASN A 97 -10.27 -11.82 -7.22
N GLN A 98 -9.04 -11.40 -6.90
CA GLN A 98 -7.85 -11.74 -7.68
C GLN A 98 -7.64 -13.25 -7.68
N ALA A 99 -7.76 -13.91 -6.52
CA ALA A 99 -7.60 -15.36 -6.40
C ALA A 99 -8.63 -16.14 -7.22
N LYS A 100 -9.87 -15.67 -7.28
CA LYS A 100 -10.93 -16.27 -8.12
C LYS A 100 -10.62 -16.17 -9.61
N VAL A 101 -10.04 -15.05 -10.06
CA VAL A 101 -9.69 -14.83 -11.47
C VAL A 101 -8.50 -15.71 -11.89
N THR A 102 -7.56 -15.97 -10.99
CA THR A 102 -6.37 -16.80 -11.28
C THR A 102 -6.54 -18.28 -10.88
N GLY A 103 -7.70 -18.68 -10.35
CA GLY A 103 -8.00 -20.08 -9.99
C GLY A 103 -7.44 -20.57 -8.64
N GLY A 104 -7.06 -19.68 -7.73
CA GLY A 104 -6.45 -20.00 -6.43
C GLY A 104 -7.44 -20.02 -5.24
N GLY A 105 -7.09 -20.78 -4.20
CA GLY A 105 -7.87 -20.93 -2.95
C GLY A 105 -7.51 -19.93 -1.84
N GLY A 106 -7.48 -18.63 -2.13
CA GLY A 106 -7.10 -17.56 -1.18
C GLY A 106 -5.69 -16.98 -1.43
N PRO A 107 -5.18 -16.09 -0.54
CA PRO A 107 -3.93 -15.33 -0.76
C PRO A 107 -2.69 -16.18 -1.04
N THR A 108 -2.56 -17.33 -0.35
CA THR A 108 -1.43 -18.25 -0.53
C THR A 108 -1.61 -19.19 -1.72
N GLY A 109 -2.85 -19.51 -2.09
CA GLY A 109 -3.15 -20.46 -3.17
C GLY A 109 -2.85 -19.94 -4.57
N MET A 110 -2.55 -18.64 -4.71
CA MET A 110 -2.14 -18.01 -5.97
C MET A 110 -0.62 -18.00 -6.17
N LEU A 111 0.15 -18.29 -5.12
CA LEU A 111 1.59 -18.06 -5.09
C LEU A 111 2.35 -19.39 -5.18
N PRO A 112 3.59 -19.40 -5.71
CA PRO A 112 4.43 -20.59 -5.69
C PRO A 112 4.65 -21.10 -4.25
N ALA A 113 4.59 -22.42 -4.04
CA ALA A 113 4.77 -23.00 -2.70
C ALA A 113 6.16 -22.68 -2.13
N GLU A 114 7.17 -22.64 -3.00
CA GLU A 114 8.54 -22.29 -2.68
C GLU A 114 8.67 -20.85 -2.16
N PHE A 115 7.84 -19.94 -2.68
CA PHE A 115 7.79 -18.55 -2.19
C PHE A 115 7.28 -18.50 -0.74
N VAL A 116 6.18 -19.21 -0.46
CA VAL A 116 5.57 -19.22 0.88
C VAL A 116 6.55 -19.78 1.91
N GLU A 117 7.24 -20.88 1.58
CA GLU A 117 8.26 -21.43 2.47
C GLU A 117 9.48 -20.51 2.62
N LYS A 118 9.99 -19.92 1.52
CA LYS A 118 11.17 -19.02 1.55
C LYS A 118 10.93 -17.76 2.37
N THR A 119 9.69 -17.25 2.39
CA THR A 119 9.31 -15.99 3.04
C THR A 119 8.68 -16.17 4.41
N LYS A 120 8.62 -17.41 4.91
CA LYS A 120 8.07 -17.74 6.23
C LYS A 120 8.72 -16.88 7.33
N GLY A 121 7.90 -16.13 8.07
CA GLY A 121 8.32 -15.21 9.13
C GLY A 121 8.72 -13.80 8.65
N LYS A 122 9.05 -13.63 7.36
CA LYS A 122 9.37 -12.33 6.73
C LYS A 122 8.18 -11.67 6.05
N GLY A 123 7.31 -12.48 5.45
CA GLY A 123 6.08 -12.03 4.81
C GLY A 123 4.84 -12.24 5.69
N TYR A 124 3.93 -11.28 5.68
CA TYR A 124 2.55 -11.45 6.15
C TYR A 124 1.60 -11.29 4.96
N LEU A 125 0.82 -12.32 4.67
CA LEU A 125 -0.12 -12.35 3.53
C LEU A 125 -1.54 -12.31 4.04
N THR A 126 -2.36 -11.41 3.51
CA THR A 126 -3.77 -11.30 3.90
C THR A 126 -4.64 -10.84 2.73
N SER A 127 -5.95 -11.07 2.78
CA SER A 127 -6.87 -10.58 1.74
C SER A 127 -7.41 -9.19 2.02
N TRP A 128 -7.45 -8.79 3.29
CA TRP A 128 -7.94 -7.50 3.71
C TRP A 128 -7.38 -7.13 5.10
N CYS A 129 -7.02 -5.87 5.31
CA CYS A 129 -6.41 -5.39 6.55
C CYS A 129 -6.96 -4.00 6.93
N PRO A 130 -6.84 -3.59 8.20
CA PRO A 130 -7.18 -2.23 8.63
C PRO A 130 -6.14 -1.24 8.07
N GLN A 131 -6.27 -0.90 6.79
CA GLN A 131 -5.24 -0.23 5.99
C GLN A 131 -4.77 1.11 6.56
N GLU A 132 -5.69 1.92 7.09
CA GLU A 132 -5.36 3.18 7.75
C GLU A 132 -4.43 2.96 8.96
N ALA A 133 -4.75 1.95 9.78
CA ALA A 133 -3.93 1.59 10.94
C ALA A 133 -2.59 0.97 10.52
N VAL A 134 -2.57 0.17 9.45
CA VAL A 134 -1.32 -0.37 8.87
C VAL A 134 -0.41 0.77 8.41
N LEU A 135 -0.91 1.72 7.62
CA LEU A 135 -0.11 2.84 7.10
C LEU A 135 0.35 3.81 8.20
N ARG A 136 -0.36 3.89 9.34
CA ARG A 136 0.06 4.65 10.53
C ARG A 136 1.11 3.95 11.37
N HIS A 137 1.33 2.65 11.19
CA HIS A 137 2.18 1.87 12.08
C HIS A 137 3.66 2.16 11.82
N ASP A 138 4.44 2.49 12.85
CA ASP A 138 5.85 2.92 12.76
C ASP A 138 6.78 1.91 12.07
N ALA A 139 6.40 0.63 12.05
CA ALA A 139 7.13 -0.41 11.32
C ALA A 139 7.08 -0.26 9.80
N ILE A 140 6.09 0.43 9.24
CA ILE A 140 5.97 0.65 7.80
C ILE A 140 7.06 1.64 7.37
N GLY A 141 7.88 1.22 6.41
CA GLY A 141 8.96 2.05 5.83
C GLY A 141 8.66 2.54 4.42
N ALA A 142 7.80 1.87 3.68
CA ALA A 142 7.36 2.27 2.33
C ALA A 142 6.07 1.54 1.93
N PHE A 143 5.45 2.03 0.86
CA PHE A 143 4.19 1.53 0.33
C PHE A 143 4.26 1.29 -1.18
N LEU A 144 4.22 0.02 -1.61
CA LEU A 144 4.04 -0.37 -3.00
C LEU A 144 2.54 -0.35 -3.36
N THR A 145 2.19 0.54 -4.30
CA THR A 145 0.80 0.87 -4.62
C THR A 145 0.54 1.08 -6.11
N HIS A 146 -0.68 0.75 -6.54
CA HIS A 146 -1.18 1.10 -7.87
C HIS A 146 -1.46 2.60 -8.08
N CYS A 147 -1.22 3.46 -7.09
CA CYS A 147 -1.45 4.91 -7.19
C CYS A 147 -2.92 5.33 -7.39
N GLY A 148 -3.88 4.50 -6.98
CA GLY A 148 -5.28 4.94 -6.86
C GLY A 148 -5.39 6.10 -5.86
N TRP A 149 -6.24 7.09 -6.16
CA TRP A 149 -6.26 8.37 -5.43
C TRP A 149 -6.42 8.23 -3.91
N ASN A 150 -7.28 7.31 -3.45
CA ASN A 150 -7.45 7.05 -2.01
C ASN A 150 -6.16 6.55 -1.36
N LEU A 151 -5.47 5.60 -2.00
CA LEU A 151 -4.21 5.04 -1.49
C LEU A 151 -3.10 6.09 -1.46
N VAL A 152 -3.04 6.94 -2.48
CA VAL A 152 -2.07 8.05 -2.55
C VAL A 152 -2.30 9.03 -1.39
N LEU A 153 -3.55 9.41 -1.15
CA LEU A 153 -3.89 10.29 -0.03
C LEU A 153 -3.55 9.66 1.32
N GLU A 154 -3.80 8.37 1.52
CA GLU A 154 -3.46 7.68 2.77
C GLU A 154 -1.94 7.54 2.95
N GLY A 155 -1.18 7.25 1.89
CA GLY A 155 0.28 7.21 1.94
C GLY A 155 0.87 8.58 2.32
N ILE A 156 0.47 9.64 1.60
CA ILE A 156 0.94 11.01 1.85
C ILE A 156 0.59 11.47 3.27
N SER A 157 -0.64 11.21 3.71
CA SER A 157 -1.10 11.70 5.02
C SER A 157 -0.43 11.01 6.21
N ASN A 158 0.19 9.85 5.98
CA ASN A 158 0.98 9.13 6.99
C ASN A 158 2.50 9.28 6.76
N GLY A 159 2.93 10.10 5.80
CA GLY A 159 4.36 10.32 5.52
C GLY A 159 5.07 9.06 5.01
N VAL A 160 4.36 8.14 4.34
CA VAL A 160 4.94 6.88 3.87
C VAL A 160 5.39 7.04 2.40
N PRO A 161 6.68 6.84 2.08
CA PRO A 161 7.17 6.91 0.72
C PRO A 161 6.58 5.79 -0.14
N MET A 162 6.31 6.09 -1.41
CA MET A 162 5.60 5.18 -2.32
C MET A 162 6.50 4.55 -3.37
N LEU A 163 6.36 3.25 -3.58
CA LEU A 163 6.74 2.60 -4.83
C LEU A 163 5.49 2.56 -5.72
N CYS A 164 5.58 3.22 -6.86
CA CYS A 164 4.45 3.48 -7.73
C CYS A 164 4.44 2.49 -8.90
N TYR A 165 3.33 1.77 -9.06
CA TYR A 165 3.10 0.90 -10.21
C TYR A 165 1.66 1.07 -10.74
N PRO A 166 1.38 2.15 -11.49
CA PRO A 166 0.03 2.47 -11.96
C PRO A 166 -0.46 1.49 -13.02
N MET A 167 -1.74 1.12 -12.98
CA MET A 167 -2.33 0.14 -13.92
C MET A 167 -3.47 0.70 -14.76
N ALA A 168 -4.34 1.54 -14.20
CA ALA A 168 -5.58 1.96 -14.87
C ALA A 168 -6.10 3.35 -14.44
N ALA A 169 -7.10 3.84 -15.17
CA ALA A 169 -7.81 5.10 -14.87
C ALA A 169 -6.86 6.31 -14.74
N ASP A 170 -6.91 7.02 -13.61
CA ASP A 170 -6.11 8.21 -13.29
C ASP A 170 -4.76 7.88 -12.63
N GLN A 171 -4.45 6.59 -12.42
CA GLN A 171 -3.29 6.14 -11.64
C GLN A 171 -1.96 6.60 -12.22
N GLN A 172 -1.81 6.65 -13.55
CA GLN A 172 -0.60 7.14 -14.21
C GLN A 172 -0.37 8.62 -13.91
N THR A 173 -1.45 9.41 -13.86
CA THR A 173 -1.36 10.83 -13.49
C THR A 173 -0.94 10.97 -12.03
N ASN A 174 -1.56 10.19 -11.13
CA ASN A 174 -1.22 10.20 -9.71
C ASN A 174 0.23 9.75 -9.46
N CYS A 175 0.69 8.70 -10.16
CA CYS A 175 2.08 8.23 -10.15
C CYS A 175 3.04 9.36 -10.56
N ARG A 176 2.75 10.04 -11.67
CA ARG A 176 3.56 11.17 -12.16
C ARG A 176 3.68 12.25 -11.09
N TYR A 177 2.57 12.68 -10.48
CA TYR A 177 2.59 13.69 -9.42
C TYR A 177 3.39 13.23 -8.19
N ALA A 178 3.17 12.00 -7.73
CA ALA A 178 3.89 11.43 -6.60
C ALA A 178 5.40 11.40 -6.85
N CYS A 179 5.82 11.04 -8.07
CA CYS A 179 7.23 10.90 -8.43
C CYS A 179 7.93 12.22 -8.76
N THR A 180 7.25 13.18 -9.42
CA THR A 180 7.90 14.41 -9.93
C THR A 180 7.57 15.66 -9.13
N GLU A 181 6.30 15.89 -8.85
CA GLU A 181 5.84 17.14 -8.23
C GLU A 181 6.00 17.09 -6.71
N TRP A 182 5.48 16.03 -6.07
CA TRP A 182 5.51 15.87 -4.62
C TRP A 182 6.79 15.20 -4.14
N ARG A 183 7.45 14.43 -5.02
CA ARG A 183 8.71 13.71 -4.74
C ARG A 183 8.62 12.78 -3.52
N VAL A 184 7.44 12.18 -3.32
CA VAL A 184 7.15 11.20 -2.26
C VAL A 184 7.12 9.77 -2.79
N GLY A 185 7.45 9.58 -4.07
CA GLY A 185 7.35 8.29 -4.73
C GLY A 185 8.44 8.03 -5.75
N VAL A 186 8.60 6.74 -6.07
CA VAL A 186 9.44 6.27 -7.18
C VAL A 186 8.66 5.26 -8.01
N GLU A 187 8.69 5.42 -9.33
CA GLU A 187 8.06 4.48 -10.25
C GLU A 187 8.90 3.20 -10.36
N VAL A 188 8.25 2.04 -10.26
CA VAL A 188 8.92 0.73 -10.31
C VAL A 188 9.39 0.40 -11.73
N GLY A 189 8.74 0.92 -12.76
CA GLY A 189 9.06 0.67 -14.17
C GLY A 189 7.81 0.36 -14.98
N ASP A 190 8.01 0.02 -16.26
CA ASP A 190 6.92 -0.26 -17.21
C ASP A 190 6.24 -1.63 -16.94
N ASP A 191 6.97 -2.59 -16.36
CA ASP A 191 6.43 -3.89 -15.96
C ASP A 191 7.01 -4.36 -14.61
N ILE A 192 6.35 -5.35 -13.99
CA ILE A 192 6.82 -5.98 -12.76
C ILE A 192 7.79 -7.11 -13.14
N GLU A 193 9.08 -6.78 -13.11
CA GLU A 193 10.17 -7.77 -13.17
C GLU A 193 10.75 -7.96 -11.77
N ARG A 194 10.97 -9.21 -11.34
CA ARG A 194 11.40 -9.53 -9.97
C ARG A 194 12.69 -8.80 -9.55
N GLU A 195 13.67 -8.69 -10.44
CA GLU A 195 14.95 -8.05 -10.15
C GLU A 195 14.75 -6.55 -9.91
N GLU A 196 13.90 -5.93 -10.71
CA GLU A 196 13.59 -4.51 -10.64
C GLU A 196 12.78 -4.18 -9.38
N VAL A 197 11.77 -5.00 -9.04
CA VAL A 197 11.04 -4.88 -7.77
C VAL A 197 12.02 -4.95 -6.60
N ALA A 198 12.86 -5.99 -6.54
CA ALA A 198 13.81 -6.17 -5.44
C ALA A 198 14.80 -4.98 -5.35
N ARG A 199 15.27 -4.49 -6.50
CA ARG A 199 16.17 -3.32 -6.58
C ARG A 199 15.49 -2.05 -6.09
N MET A 200 14.26 -1.80 -6.52
CA MET A 200 13.52 -0.58 -6.17
C MET A 200 13.11 -0.57 -4.71
N VAL A 201 12.70 -1.72 -4.15
CA VAL A 201 12.40 -1.85 -2.72
C VAL A 201 13.66 -1.54 -1.90
N ARG A 202 14.81 -2.15 -2.21
CA ARG A 202 16.08 -1.84 -1.52
C ARG A 202 16.45 -0.36 -1.58
N LYS A 203 16.22 0.26 -2.75
CA LYS A 203 16.52 1.68 -2.96
C LYS A 203 15.69 2.61 -2.09
N VAL A 204 14.39 2.32 -1.94
CA VAL A 204 13.46 3.16 -1.13
C VAL A 204 13.57 2.86 0.36
N MET A 205 13.74 1.58 0.70
CA MET A 205 13.82 1.13 2.09
C MET A 205 15.21 1.32 2.71
N GLY A 206 16.25 1.43 1.89
CA GLY A 206 17.64 1.63 2.30
C GLY A 206 18.04 3.09 2.51
N GLU A 207 19.33 3.31 2.80
CA GLU A 207 19.89 4.65 3.04
C GLU A 207 20.40 5.36 1.77
N GLU A 208 20.06 4.84 0.58
CA GLU A 208 20.39 5.49 -0.67
C GLU A 208 19.81 6.92 -0.72
N ILE A 209 20.47 7.84 -1.44
CA ILE A 209 20.06 9.25 -1.56
C ILE A 209 18.57 9.34 -1.92
N LYS A 210 18.13 8.54 -2.90
CA LYS A 210 16.74 8.55 -3.34
C LYS A 210 15.77 8.06 -2.25
N GLY A 211 16.17 7.13 -1.39
CA GLY A 211 15.39 6.70 -0.23
C GLY A 211 15.29 7.79 0.84
N LYS A 212 16.35 8.60 1.01
CA LYS A 212 16.33 9.78 1.90
C LYS A 212 15.53 10.95 1.35
N GLU A 213 15.49 11.12 0.03
CA GLU A 213 14.77 12.23 -0.62
C GLU A 213 13.24 12.05 -0.60
N VAL A 214 12.74 10.81 -0.60
CA VAL A 214 11.30 10.53 -0.65
C VAL A 214 10.66 10.31 0.73
N ARG A 215 11.46 10.27 1.80
CA ARG A 215 11.03 10.10 3.19
C ARG A 215 10.70 11.42 3.88
#